data_AF-A0A133U457-F1
#
_entry.id   AF-A0A133U457-F1
#
_cell.length_a   1.000
_cell.length_b   1.000
_cell.length_c   1.000
_cell.angle_alpha   90.00
_cell.angle_beta   90.00
_cell.angle_gamma   90.00
#
_symmetry.space_group_name_H-M   'P 1'
#
loop_
_entity.id
_entity.type
_entity.pdbx_description
1 polymer ?
#
loop_
_entity_poly.entity_id
_entity_poly.type
_entity_poly.pdbx_seq_one_letter_code
_entity_poly.pdbx_strand_id
1 'polypeptide(L)'
;MKTRFDGLSEFISRRGRMKVLTILLEELKNPAEVAKRLNITRNAVYGWIKDKKRHPSNENAREMLKILNDENEKKIREILIDELHIFQKLVFDF
;
A
#
# COMPACT_ATOMS: atom_id res chain seq x y z
N MET A 1 15.27 -23.76 2.65
CA MET A 1 14.41 -22.71 3.24
C MET A 1 13.57 -22.13 2.13
N LYS A 2 12.26 -22.39 2.06
CA LYS A 2 11.39 -21.69 1.08
C LYS A 2 11.26 -20.26 1.59
N THR A 3 11.83 -19.29 0.89
CA THR A 3 11.59 -17.87 1.16
C THR A 3 10.10 -17.59 0.97
N ARG A 4 9.47 -17.01 1.99
CA ARG A 4 8.06 -16.59 1.92
C ARG A 4 7.99 -15.45 0.90
N PHE A 5 7.35 -15.70 -0.25
CA PHE A 5 7.09 -14.69 -1.27
C PHE A 5 5.68 -14.13 -1.06
N ASP A 6 5.58 -12.90 -0.58
CA ASP A 6 4.32 -12.21 -0.29
C ASP A 6 3.63 -11.65 -1.55
N GLY A 7 4.25 -11.83 -2.73
CA GLY A 7 3.71 -11.44 -4.03
C GLY A 7 4.02 -9.98 -4.38
N LEU A 8 3.07 -9.32 -5.06
CA LEU A 8 3.25 -7.95 -5.56
C LEU A 8 3.64 -6.94 -4.46
N SER A 9 3.19 -7.16 -3.22
CA SER A 9 3.48 -6.26 -2.11
C SER A 9 4.96 -6.20 -1.70
N GLU A 10 5.77 -7.19 -2.10
CA GLU A 10 7.23 -7.13 -1.94
C GLU A 10 7.88 -6.06 -2.81
N PHE A 11 7.29 -5.77 -3.97
CA PHE A 11 7.84 -4.81 -4.93
C PHE A 11 7.30 -3.39 -4.74
N ILE A 12 6.35 -3.20 -3.82
CA ILE A 12 5.85 -1.87 -3.51
C ILE A 12 6.75 -1.23 -2.45
N SER A 13 7.40 -0.15 -2.85
CA SER A 13 8.23 0.66 -1.98
C SER A 13 7.41 1.19 -0.80
N ARG A 14 8.11 1.56 0.26
CA ARG A 14 7.49 2.23 1.41
C ARG A 14 6.66 3.45 0.99
N ARG A 15 7.15 4.24 0.02
CA ARG A 15 6.42 5.39 -0.52
C ARG A 15 5.15 4.95 -1.24
N GLY A 16 5.24 3.93 -2.09
CA GLY A 16 4.10 3.35 -2.78
C GLY A 16 3.01 2.87 -1.80
N ARG A 17 3.39 2.18 -0.72
CA ARG A 17 2.44 1.74 0.32
C ARG A 17 1.71 2.89 0.98
N MET A 18 2.41 3.99 1.26
CA MET A 18 1.78 5.19 1.81
C MET A 18 0.86 5.86 0.80
N LYS A 19 1.21 5.87 -0.49
CA LYS A 19 0.34 6.37 -1.57
C LYS A 19 -0.96 5.56 -1.66
N VAL A 20 -0.88 4.23 -1.59
CA VAL A 20 -2.06 3.35 -1.53
C VAL A 20 -2.93 3.68 -0.32
N LEU A 21 -2.33 3.83 0.87
CA LEU A 21 -3.07 4.21 2.08
C LEU A 21 -3.79 5.55 1.94
N THR A 22 -3.12 6.57 1.39
CA THR A 22 -3.72 7.90 1.16
C THR A 22 -4.95 7.79 0.26
N ILE A 23 -4.86 7.05 -0.84
CA ILE A 23 -5.99 6.89 -1.75
C ILE A 23 -7.13 6.11 -1.08
N LEU A 24 -6.83 5.04 -0.33
CA LEU A 24 -7.87 4.33 0.43
C LEU A 24 -8.59 5.25 1.43
N LEU A 25 -7.86 6.17 2.07
CA LEU A 25 -8.46 7.16 2.97
C LEU A 25 -9.35 8.16 2.22
N GLU A 26 -9.01 8.51 0.98
CA GLU A 26 -9.83 9.37 0.12
C GLU A 26 -11.11 8.65 -0.34
N GLU A 27 -10.99 7.41 -0.83
CA GLU A 27 -12.12 6.62 -1.34
C GLU A 27 -13.11 6.26 -0.21
N LEU A 28 -12.58 5.79 0.93
CA LEU A 28 -13.40 5.32 2.05
C LEU A 28 -13.77 6.44 3.04
N LYS A 29 -13.19 7.63 2.89
CA LYS A 29 -13.44 8.86 3.68
C LYS A 29 -13.28 8.74 5.21
N ASN A 30 -12.82 7.60 5.71
CA ASN A 30 -12.75 7.31 7.15
C ASN A 30 -11.62 6.32 7.49
N PRO A 31 -10.62 6.72 8.31
CA PRO A 31 -9.57 5.82 8.80
C PRO A 31 -10.09 4.59 9.55
N ALA A 32 -11.24 4.71 10.23
CA ALA A 32 -11.86 3.59 10.93
C ALA A 32 -12.42 2.54 9.96
N GLU A 33 -12.92 2.96 8.79
CA GLU A 33 -13.40 2.04 7.76
C GLU A 33 -12.23 1.32 7.08
N VAL A 34 -11.12 2.03 6.82
CA VAL A 34 -9.86 1.40 6.36
C VAL A 34 -9.40 0.33 7.35
N ALA A 35 -9.38 0.64 8.65
CA ALA A 35 -8.98 -0.32 9.68
C ALA A 35 -9.90 -1.55 9.73
N LYS A 36 -11.21 -1.35 9.59
CA LYS A 36 -12.21 -2.42 9.55
C LYS A 36 -12.01 -3.32 8.33
N ARG A 37 -11.86 -2.74 7.13
CA ARG A 37 -11.64 -3.49 5.88
C ARG A 37 -10.34 -4.30 5.90
N LEU A 38 -9.30 -3.74 6.53
CA LEU A 38 -8.02 -4.43 6.73
C LEU A 38 -8.00 -5.42 7.91
N ASN A 39 -9.09 -5.51 8.69
CA ASN A 39 -9.18 -6.29 9.92
C ASN A 39 -8.04 -6.01 10.92
N ILE A 40 -7.75 -4.74 11.14
CA ILE A 40 -6.73 -4.26 12.08
C ILE A 40 -7.28 -3.21 13.04
N THR A 41 -6.48 -2.84 14.04
CA THR A 41 -6.87 -1.77 14.97
C THR A 41 -6.83 -0.40 14.30
N ARG A 42 -7.75 0.49 14.70
CA ARG A 42 -7.73 1.91 14.27
C ARG A 42 -6.38 2.57 14.60
N ASN A 43 -5.79 2.21 15.74
CA ASN A 43 -4.50 2.74 16.18
C ASN A 43 -3.35 2.39 15.23
N ALA A 44 -3.41 1.24 14.54
CA ALA A 44 -2.43 0.90 13.51
C ALA A 44 -2.49 1.88 12.33
N VAL A 45 -3.70 2.13 11.81
CA VAL A 45 -3.93 3.09 10.71
C VAL A 45 -3.53 4.51 11.12
N TYR A 46 -3.98 4.98 12.29
CA TYR A 46 -3.56 6.28 12.81
C TYR A 46 -2.05 6.37 13.02
N GLY A 47 -1.41 5.26 13.41
CA GLY A 47 0.04 5.17 13.53
C GLY A 47 0.75 5.43 12.20
N TRP A 48 0.25 4.86 11.09
CA TRP A 48 0.78 5.11 9.75
C TRP A 48 0.55 6.55 9.29
N ILE A 49 -0.60 7.15 9.64
CA ILE A 49 -0.92 8.53 9.26
C ILE A 49 -0.04 9.54 10.00
N LYS A 50 0.16 9.35 11.32
CA LYS A 50 0.83 10.32 12.19
C LYS A 50 2.34 10.20 12.19
N ASP A 51 2.87 8.99 12.06
CA ASP A 51 4.30 8.73 12.16
C ASP A 51 4.89 8.38 10.80
N LYS A 52 5.68 9.31 10.25
CA LYS A 52 6.40 9.13 8.97
C LYS A 52 7.36 7.94 9.01
N LYS A 53 7.78 7.48 10.19
CA LYS A 53 8.64 6.29 10.40
C LYS A 53 7.87 4.98 10.38
N ARG A 54 6.54 4.98 10.43
CA ARG A 54 5.71 3.78 10.31
C ARG A 54 5.12 3.65 8.92
N HIS A 55 4.90 2.41 8.50
CA HIS A 55 4.22 2.11 7.24
C HIS A 55 3.58 0.71 7.31
N PRO A 56 2.66 0.40 6.39
CA PRO A 56 2.08 -0.93 6.27
C PRO A 56 3.15 -2.00 5.99
N SER A 57 3.00 -3.16 6.64
CA SER A 57 3.76 -4.39 6.35
C SER A 57 3.42 -4.92 4.95
N ASN A 58 4.14 -5.93 4.46
CA ASN A 58 3.84 -6.56 3.16
C ASN A 58 2.42 -7.16 3.14
N GLU A 59 2.02 -7.79 4.24
CA GLU A 59 0.69 -8.38 4.41
C GLU A 59 -0.40 -7.30 4.34
N ASN A 60 -0.27 -6.22 5.13
CA ASN A 60 -1.22 -5.11 5.08
C ASN A 60 -1.22 -4.41 3.73
N ALA A 61 -0.06 -4.25 3.09
CA ALA A 61 0.03 -3.69 1.74
C ALA A 61 -0.70 -4.56 0.72
N ARG A 62 -0.58 -5.89 0.80
CA ARG A 62 -1.33 -6.81 -0.06
C ARG A 62 -2.83 -6.65 0.09
N GLU A 63 -3.34 -6.59 1.31
CA GLU A 63 -4.78 -6.41 1.55
C GLU A 63 -5.26 -5.02 1.11
N MET A 64 -4.48 -3.97 1.35
CA MET A 64 -4.78 -2.62 0.85
C MET A 64 -4.89 -2.59 -0.68
N LEU A 65 -4.00 -3.29 -1.39
CA LEU A 65 -4.06 -3.37 -2.85
C LEU A 65 -5.34 -4.07 -3.33
N LYS A 66 -5.74 -5.16 -2.68
CA LYS A 66 -7.01 -5.83 -3.02
C LYS A 66 -8.20 -4.91 -2.83
N ILE A 67 -8.30 -4.26 -1.67
CA ILE A 67 -9.40 -3.33 -1.38
C ILE A 67 -9.41 -2.20 -2.42
N LEU A 68 -8.26 -1.60 -2.71
CA LEU A 68 -8.20 -0.50 -3.67
C LEU A 68 -8.52 -0.97 -5.10
N ASN A 69 -8.17 -2.19 -5.47
CA ASN A 69 -8.55 -2.76 -6.76
C ASN A 69 -10.06 -2.87 -6.89
N ASP A 70 -10.73 -3.31 -5.84
CA ASP A 70 -12.19 -3.47 -5.81
C ASP A 70 -12.92 -2.12 -5.79
N GLU A 71 -12.36 -1.11 -5.12
CA GLU A 71 -12.95 0.23 -5.03
C GLU A 71 -12.60 1.12 -6.25
N ASN A 72 -11.37 1.04 -6.76
CA ASN A 72 -10.87 1.88 -7.84
C ASN A 72 -9.68 1.24 -8.60
N GLU A 73 -9.99 0.27 -9.47
CA GLU A 73 -9.01 -0.44 -10.30
C GLU A 73 -8.07 0.50 -11.08
N LYS A 74 -8.61 1.62 -11.60
CA LYS A 74 -7.82 2.56 -12.38
C LYS A 74 -6.69 3.18 -11.53
N LYS A 75 -7.01 3.67 -10.33
CA LYS A 75 -6.02 4.30 -9.44
C LYS A 75 -4.94 3.31 -8.99
N ILE A 76 -5.29 2.06 -8.69
CA ILE A 76 -4.27 1.07 -8.33
C ILE A 76 -3.32 0.78 -9.50
N ARG A 77 -3.83 0.66 -10.73
CA ARG A 77 -2.98 0.47 -11.92
C ARG A 77 -2.02 1.63 -12.10
N GLU A 78 -2.47 2.87 -11.93
CA GLU A 78 -1.62 4.06 -11.99
C GLU A 78 -0.49 4.00 -10.95
N ILE A 79 -0.79 3.62 -9.70
CA ILE A 79 0.24 3.47 -8.66
C ILE A 79 1.27 2.39 -9.02
N LEU A 80 0.80 1.23 -9.51
CA LEU A 80 1.70 0.12 -9.84
C LEU A 80 2.60 0.45 -11.03
N ILE A 81 2.08 1.16 -12.03
CA ILE A 81 2.85 1.66 -13.17
C ILE A 81 3.90 2.68 -12.71
N ASP A 82 3.53 3.61 -11.81
CA ASP A 82 4.49 4.54 -11.23
C ASP A 82 5.64 3.81 -10.54
N GLU A 83 5.34 2.84 -9.67
CA GLU A 83 6.34 2.03 -8.96
C GLU A 83 7.24 1.26 -9.94
N LEU A 84 6.67 0.72 -11.03
CA LEU A 84 7.44 0.06 -12.08
C LEU A 84 8.42 1.03 -12.76
N HIS A 85 7.96 2.23 -13.13
CA HIS A 85 8.85 3.24 -13.73
C HIS A 85 9.96 3.70 -12.78
N ILE A 86 9.64 3.84 -11.49
CA ILE A 86 10.64 4.16 -10.46
C ILE A 86 11.70 3.05 -10.39
N PHE A 87 11.26 1.80 -10.31
CA PHE A 87 12.15 0.66 -10.27
C PHE A 87 13.03 0.58 -11.52
N GLN A 88 12.44 0.76 -12.70
CA GLN A 88 13.16 0.75 -13.97
C GLN A 88 14.25 1.83 -14.03
N LYS A 89 13.96 3.06 -13.56
CA LYS A 89 14.97 4.13 -13.48
C LYS A 89 16.12 3.73 -12.57
N LEU A 90 15.82 3.20 -11.38
CA LEU A 90 16.85 2.75 -10.44
C LEU A 90 17.74 1.65 -11.02
N VAL A 91 17.19 0.76 -11.86
CA VAL A 91 17.97 -0.29 -12.54
C VAL A 91 18.90 0.31 -13.59
N PHE A 92 18.47 1.34 -14.32
CA PHE A 92 19.32 1.99 -15.33
C PHE A 92 20.35 2.96 -14.75
N ASP A 93 20.09 3.48 -13.55
CA ASP A 93 20.99 4.37 -12.82
C ASP A 93 22.00 3.62 -11.92
N PHE A 94 21.92 2.28 -11.86
CA PHE A 94 22.81 1.41 -11.07
C PHE A 94 24.07 0.99 -11.86
#